data_AF-A0A2V9ME20-F1
#
_entry.id   AF-A0A2V9ME20-F1
#
_cell.length_a   1.000
_cell.length_b   1.000
_cell.length_c   1.000
_cell.angle_alpha   90.00
_cell.angle_beta   90.00
_cell.angle_gamma   90.00
#
_symmetry.space_group_name_H-M   'P 1'
#
loop_
_entity.id
_entity.type
_entity.pdbx_description
1 polymer ?
#
loop_
_entity_poly.entity_id
_entity_poly.type
_entity_poly.pdbx_seq_one_letter_code
_entity_poly.pdbx_strand_id
1 'polypeptide(L)'
;NYGTGTVSGDGTQVVPDPDPANPGHLYGISHFDWHFPLPLPANAKNPCPDPRCPNRGDPVDPSTGLFVLTKTDIAFGGVRGQLAIVRTYRTLTGNPGPFGIGTNHNYGYMLDTTNVRGGSSDLVRKGSIDLVMPDGNHFPFSRQADGTFLNTTIPSVRGAVISNLTCISTIFGYGCGGTLKWKNGMIQQFQPVLGGQPWAAFLMSITDSNGNETTLARDPSFPNQITQVIDPVGRALSLTYDDSSRITSITDAIGRTVQYTYNSQGTLATVTDEAGGVTSYTYDSQNRLVSITDARNVTYLENTYDESGRVMKQDTADGGVMSFSYTPLNSQVSTTVTVSAAASAAS
;
A
#
# COMPACT_ATOMS: atom_id res chain seq x y z
N ASN A 1 -33.86 -20.13 27.09
CA ASN A 1 -34.55 -21.29 26.50
C ASN A 1 -34.05 -21.46 25.08
N TYR A 2 -33.45 -22.60 24.78
CA TYR A 2 -33.06 -22.93 23.40
C TYR A 2 -34.33 -23.40 22.70
N GLY A 3 -34.81 -22.63 21.72
CA GLY A 3 -35.97 -23.02 20.91
C GLY A 3 -35.63 -24.21 20.00
N THR A 4 -36.66 -24.94 19.57
CA THR A 4 -36.55 -25.88 18.45
C THR A 4 -36.67 -25.14 17.13
N GLY A 5 -36.35 -25.81 16.03
CA GLY A 5 -36.49 -25.26 14.68
C GLY A 5 -36.83 -26.36 13.69
N THR A 6 -37.46 -25.99 12.58
CA THR A 6 -37.81 -26.92 11.51
C THR A 6 -36.79 -26.84 10.38
N VAL A 7 -36.40 -27.99 9.84
CA VAL A 7 -35.48 -28.08 8.69
C VAL A 7 -36.30 -28.23 7.41
N SER A 8 -35.94 -27.50 6.36
CA SER A 8 -36.56 -27.63 5.04
C SER A 8 -36.43 -29.06 4.52
N GLY A 9 -37.37 -29.49 3.66
CA GLY A 9 -37.40 -30.87 3.14
C GLY A 9 -36.17 -31.27 2.32
N ASP A 10 -35.39 -30.31 1.84
CA ASP A 10 -34.11 -30.52 1.14
C ASP A 10 -32.88 -30.46 2.08
N GLY A 11 -33.09 -30.24 3.38
CA GLY A 11 -32.04 -30.23 4.39
C GLY A 11 -31.14 -28.98 4.38
N THR A 12 -31.44 -27.98 3.55
CA THR A 12 -30.52 -26.84 3.31
C THR A 12 -30.82 -25.62 4.17
N GLN A 13 -32.00 -25.55 4.80
CA GLN A 13 -32.40 -24.41 5.61
C GLN A 13 -32.99 -24.87 6.94
N VAL A 14 -32.62 -24.19 8.02
CA VAL A 14 -33.23 -24.36 9.34
C VAL A 14 -33.95 -23.06 9.70
N VAL A 15 -35.25 -23.14 9.95
CA VAL A 15 -36.08 -22.00 10.38
C VAL A 15 -36.33 -22.13 11.88
N PRO A 16 -35.80 -21.23 12.71
CA PRO A 16 -36.04 -21.28 14.15
C PRO A 16 -37.48 -20.89 14.50
N ASP A 17 -38.02 -21.47 15.58
CA ASP A 17 -39.39 -21.19 16.01
C ASP A 17 -39.55 -19.73 16.50
N PRO A 18 -40.73 -19.10 16.32
CA PRO A 18 -41.02 -17.77 16.83
C PRO A 18 -40.94 -17.69 18.36
N ASP A 19 -40.40 -16.60 18.89
CA ASP A 19 -40.38 -16.31 20.32
C ASP A 19 -41.74 -15.74 20.77
N PRO A 20 -42.57 -16.50 21.49
CA PRO A 20 -43.89 -16.04 21.90
C PRO A 20 -43.84 -14.91 22.95
N ALA A 21 -42.69 -14.69 23.60
CA ALA A 21 -42.52 -13.58 24.54
C ALA A 21 -42.20 -12.24 23.83
N ASN A 22 -41.73 -12.29 22.57
CA ASN A 22 -41.32 -11.12 21.80
C ASN A 22 -41.89 -11.21 20.37
N PRO A 23 -43.12 -10.70 20.13
CA PRO A 23 -43.79 -10.81 18.85
C PRO A 23 -42.94 -10.22 17.71
N GLY A 24 -42.56 -11.06 16.74
CA GLY A 24 -41.70 -10.69 15.61
C GLY A 24 -40.25 -11.19 15.69
N HIS A 25 -39.84 -11.83 16.79
CA HIS A 25 -38.50 -12.39 16.96
C HIS A 25 -38.51 -13.93 16.87
N LEU A 26 -37.40 -14.54 16.44
CA LEU A 26 -37.19 -16.00 16.41
C LEU A 26 -36.12 -16.39 17.44
N TYR A 27 -36.26 -17.53 18.12
CA TYR A 27 -35.25 -18.00 19.07
C TYR A 27 -33.93 -18.36 18.36
N GLY A 28 -32.78 -17.90 18.89
CA GLY A 28 -31.45 -18.36 18.47
C GLY A 28 -30.75 -17.57 17.35
N ILE A 29 -31.33 -16.47 16.85
CA ILE A 29 -30.63 -15.54 15.96
C ILE A 29 -30.14 -14.35 16.80
N SER A 30 -28.84 -14.26 17.04
CA SER A 30 -28.22 -13.07 17.61
C SER A 30 -28.41 -11.89 16.67
N HIS A 31 -29.06 -10.84 17.17
CA HIS A 31 -29.30 -9.57 16.51
C HIS A 31 -27.97 -8.96 16.05
N PHE A 32 -27.77 -8.86 14.74
CA PHE A 32 -26.73 -8.04 14.14
C PHE A 32 -27.33 -6.66 13.90
N ASP A 33 -27.09 -5.70 14.81
CA ASP A 33 -27.39 -4.29 14.55
C ASP A 33 -26.19 -3.57 13.95
N TRP A 34 -26.48 -2.88 12.86
CA TRP A 34 -25.57 -2.24 11.94
C TRP A 34 -24.94 -0.98 12.51
N HIS A 35 -23.62 -0.83 12.31
CA HIS A 35 -23.02 0.39 11.76
C HIS A 35 -22.07 -0.07 10.66
N PHE A 36 -22.32 0.37 9.43
CA PHE A 36 -21.40 0.19 8.30
C PHE A 36 -20.02 0.75 8.66
N PRO A 37 -18.92 0.02 8.46
CA PRO A 37 -18.02 0.42 7.41
C PRO A 37 -18.68 -0.01 6.10
N LEU A 38 -18.70 0.87 5.12
CA LEU A 38 -18.72 0.44 3.72
C LEU A 38 -17.79 -0.78 3.60
N PRO A 39 -18.07 -1.79 2.75
CA PRO A 39 -17.02 -2.74 2.43
C PRO A 39 -15.80 -1.90 2.08
N LEU A 40 -14.70 -2.08 2.84
CA LEU A 40 -13.42 -1.52 2.47
C LEU A 40 -13.34 -1.71 0.96
N PRO A 41 -13.12 -0.65 0.14
CA PRO A 41 -13.01 -0.81 -1.30
C PRO A 41 -12.11 -2.01 -1.48
N ALA A 42 -12.63 -3.09 -2.09
CA ALA A 42 -12.09 -4.44 -1.93
C ALA A 42 -10.58 -4.35 -2.08
N ASN A 43 -9.86 -4.30 -0.94
CA ASN A 43 -8.43 -4.06 -0.99
C ASN A 43 -7.95 -5.30 -1.71
N ALA A 44 -7.46 -5.11 -2.93
CA ALA A 44 -7.00 -6.21 -3.75
C ALA A 44 -6.09 -7.04 -2.85
N LYS A 45 -6.25 -8.36 -2.88
CA LYS A 45 -5.37 -9.24 -2.12
C LYS A 45 -3.93 -8.84 -2.42
N ASN A 46 -3.11 -8.74 -1.38
CA ASN A 46 -1.74 -8.25 -1.49
C ASN A 46 -0.92 -9.15 -2.41
N PRO A 47 0.15 -8.60 -3.03
CA PRO A 47 1.20 -9.40 -3.64
C PRO A 47 1.58 -10.52 -2.67
N CYS A 48 1.51 -11.76 -3.12
CA CYS A 48 1.83 -12.93 -2.31
C CYS A 48 3.14 -12.69 -1.49
N PRO A 49 3.09 -12.67 -0.15
CA PRO A 49 4.26 -12.42 0.69
C PRO A 49 5.18 -13.66 0.84
N ASP A 50 4.88 -14.76 0.12
CA ASP A 50 5.61 -16.02 0.21
C ASP A 50 6.72 -16.09 -0.85
N PRO A 51 8.00 -16.31 -0.47
CA PRO A 51 9.11 -16.53 -1.41
C PRO A 51 8.96 -17.77 -2.31
N ARG A 52 7.92 -18.59 -2.10
CA ARG A 52 7.55 -19.74 -2.95
C ARG A 52 6.57 -19.37 -4.07
N CYS A 53 6.07 -18.13 -4.11
CA CYS A 53 5.25 -17.67 -5.22
C CYS A 53 6.11 -17.49 -6.48
N PRO A 54 5.79 -18.18 -7.59
CA PRO A 54 6.60 -18.12 -8.79
C PRO A 54 6.54 -16.71 -9.41
N ASN A 55 7.69 -16.05 -9.56
CA ASN A 55 7.91 -14.80 -10.33
C ASN A 55 7.66 -14.97 -11.85
N ARG A 56 6.65 -15.75 -12.25
CA ARG A 56 6.38 -16.10 -13.65
C ARG A 56 5.49 -15.08 -14.38
N GLY A 57 5.00 -14.05 -13.69
CA GLY A 57 4.11 -13.03 -14.25
C GLY A 57 4.49 -11.59 -13.94
N ASP A 58 5.69 -11.33 -13.36
CA ASP A 58 6.17 -9.99 -13.02
C ASP A 58 5.97 -9.01 -14.20
N PRO A 59 5.31 -7.85 -14.02
CA PRO A 59 4.83 -7.19 -12.77
C PRO A 59 3.41 -7.54 -12.28
N VAL A 60 2.77 -8.57 -12.83
CA VAL A 60 1.48 -9.09 -12.37
C VAL A 60 1.69 -10.15 -11.29
N ASP A 61 1.05 -9.98 -10.13
CA ASP A 61 0.92 -11.06 -9.15
C ASP A 61 -0.08 -12.10 -9.67
N PRO A 62 0.37 -13.32 -10.04
CA PRO A 62 -0.51 -14.32 -10.63
C PRO A 62 -1.61 -14.79 -9.67
N SER A 63 -1.41 -14.70 -8.35
CA SER A 63 -2.40 -15.21 -7.39
C SER A 63 -3.61 -14.29 -7.23
N THR A 64 -3.43 -13.00 -7.53
CA THR A 64 -4.44 -11.96 -7.31
C THR A 64 -4.84 -11.26 -8.61
N GLY A 65 -4.00 -11.36 -9.64
CA GLY A 65 -4.09 -10.61 -10.89
C GLY A 65 -3.82 -9.12 -10.74
N LEU A 66 -3.25 -8.74 -9.60
CA LEU A 66 -2.88 -7.37 -9.28
C LEU A 66 -1.61 -7.00 -10.03
N PHE A 67 -1.65 -5.87 -10.73
CA PHE A 67 -0.46 -5.28 -11.33
C PHE A 67 0.22 -4.33 -10.34
N VAL A 68 1.51 -4.58 -10.09
CA VAL A 68 2.37 -3.75 -9.23
C VAL A 68 3.64 -3.37 -9.97
N LEU A 69 3.75 -2.11 -10.36
CA LEU A 69 4.93 -1.59 -11.06
C LEU A 69 5.82 -0.85 -10.09
N THR A 70 7.08 -1.27 -10.00
CA THR A 70 8.11 -0.54 -9.23
C THR A 70 9.16 0.03 -10.19
N LYS A 71 9.47 1.32 -10.03
CA LYS A 71 10.48 2.05 -10.81
C LYS A 71 11.36 2.86 -9.89
N THR A 72 12.68 2.75 -10.07
CA THR A 72 13.64 3.65 -9.44
C THR A 72 13.76 4.87 -10.35
N ASP A 73 13.25 6.01 -9.90
CA ASP A 73 13.20 7.21 -10.73
C ASP A 73 14.53 7.98 -10.66
N ILE A 74 15.10 8.12 -9.46
CA ILE A 74 16.44 8.67 -9.28
C ILE A 74 17.15 7.92 -8.15
N ALA A 75 18.43 7.70 -8.34
CA ALA A 75 19.30 7.14 -7.31
C ALA A 75 20.71 7.73 -7.40
N PHE A 76 21.37 7.79 -6.24
CA PHE A 76 22.80 7.98 -6.18
C PHE A 76 23.40 7.14 -5.05
N GLY A 77 24.55 6.53 -5.32
CA GLY A 77 25.31 5.73 -4.36
C GLY A 77 26.36 6.56 -3.64
N GLY A 78 26.83 6.07 -2.50
CA GLY A 78 28.02 6.57 -1.82
C GLY A 78 28.58 5.54 -0.85
N VAL A 79 29.67 5.90 -0.19
CA VAL A 79 30.41 5.03 0.74
C VAL A 79 29.53 4.54 1.91
N ARG A 80 28.42 5.25 2.21
CA ARG A 80 27.49 4.95 3.30
C ARG A 80 26.08 4.57 2.84
N GLY A 81 25.95 4.08 1.61
CA GLY A 81 24.68 3.54 1.09
C GLY A 81 24.18 4.26 -0.17
N GLN A 82 23.06 3.75 -0.68
CA GLN A 82 22.35 4.30 -1.83
C GLN A 82 21.12 5.07 -1.35
N LEU A 83 20.97 6.30 -1.83
CA LEU A 83 19.73 7.04 -1.70
C LEU A 83 18.96 6.94 -3.02
N ALA A 84 17.69 6.59 -2.94
CA ALA A 84 16.85 6.41 -4.11
C ALA A 84 15.38 6.73 -3.81
N ILE A 85 14.70 7.32 -4.79
CA ILE A 85 13.24 7.36 -4.81
C ILE A 85 12.76 6.22 -5.69
N VAL A 86 12.11 5.26 -5.05
CA VAL A 86 11.52 4.12 -5.70
C VAL A 86 10.02 4.30 -5.67
N ARG A 87 9.44 4.58 -6.82
CA ARG A 87 8.02 4.73 -7.02
C ARG A 87 7.37 3.37 -7.25
N THR A 88 6.21 3.18 -6.63
CA THR A 88 5.37 2.01 -6.83
C THR A 88 4.00 2.47 -7.33
N TYR A 89 3.49 1.81 -8.37
CA TYR A 89 2.09 1.91 -8.80
C TYR A 89 1.40 0.58 -8.55
N ARG A 90 0.16 0.62 -8.07
CA ARG A 90 -0.65 -0.55 -7.78
C ARG A 90 -2.06 -0.37 -8.32
N THR A 91 -2.50 -1.25 -9.22
CA THR A 91 -3.88 -1.24 -9.73
C THR A 91 -4.87 -1.52 -8.60
N LEU A 92 -6.14 -1.12 -8.76
CA LEU A 92 -7.21 -1.27 -7.74
C LEU A 92 -6.99 -0.48 -6.44
N THR A 93 -5.99 0.40 -6.40
CA THR A 93 -5.89 1.40 -5.34
C THR A 93 -6.38 2.75 -5.86
N GLY A 94 -7.56 3.17 -5.38
CA GLY A 94 -8.15 4.47 -5.75
C GLY A 94 -7.57 5.66 -4.98
N ASN A 95 -6.66 5.41 -4.03
CA ASN A 95 -6.11 6.44 -3.16
C ASN A 95 -5.17 7.37 -3.95
N PRO A 96 -5.33 8.70 -3.82
CA PRO A 96 -4.34 9.65 -4.31
C PRO A 96 -2.99 9.41 -3.64
N GLY A 97 -1.95 9.27 -4.46
CA GLY A 97 -0.58 9.11 -4.03
C GLY A 97 0.32 10.27 -4.43
N PRO A 98 1.58 10.27 -3.95
CA PRO A 98 2.56 11.31 -4.27
C PRO A 98 2.90 11.39 -5.76
N PHE A 99 2.61 10.37 -6.57
CA PHE A 99 2.73 10.42 -8.04
C PHE A 99 1.38 10.22 -8.74
N GLY A 100 0.28 10.63 -8.11
CA GLY A 100 -1.07 10.44 -8.64
C GLY A 100 -1.76 9.18 -8.13
N ILE A 101 -2.95 8.90 -8.66
CA ILE A 101 -3.82 7.82 -8.16
C ILE A 101 -3.10 6.46 -8.23
N GLY A 102 -3.17 5.73 -7.12
CA GLY A 102 -2.64 4.38 -6.99
C GLY A 102 -1.12 4.30 -6.94
N THR A 103 -0.45 5.41 -6.62
CA THR A 103 1.01 5.47 -6.51
C THR A 103 1.48 5.66 -5.06
N ASN A 104 2.71 5.27 -4.79
CA ASN A 104 3.45 5.67 -3.58
C ASN A 104 4.96 5.64 -3.86
N HIS A 105 5.76 5.93 -2.83
CA HIS A 105 7.21 5.77 -2.84
C HIS A 105 7.72 5.06 -1.59
N ASN A 106 8.94 4.52 -1.66
CA ASN A 106 9.62 3.79 -0.57
C ASN A 106 9.67 4.49 0.80
N TYR A 107 9.47 5.80 0.90
CA TYR A 107 9.41 6.53 2.19
C TYR A 107 7.99 6.77 2.73
N GLY A 108 6.95 6.21 2.09
CA GLY A 108 5.53 6.42 2.41
C GLY A 108 5.03 5.65 3.63
N TYR A 109 5.87 5.42 4.64
CA TYR A 109 5.49 4.73 5.88
C TYR A 109 4.72 5.67 6.82
N MET A 110 3.71 5.13 7.49
CA MET A 110 2.93 5.83 8.51
C MET A 110 2.57 4.87 9.64
N LEU A 111 2.46 5.37 10.86
CA LEU A 111 1.79 4.69 11.96
C LEU A 111 0.39 5.27 12.13
N ASP A 112 -0.63 4.41 12.08
CA ASP A 112 -1.98 4.74 12.51
C ASP A 112 -2.11 4.41 14.00
N THR A 113 -2.33 5.46 14.79
CA THR A 113 -2.41 5.42 16.25
C THR A 113 -3.81 5.65 16.79
N THR A 114 -4.83 5.55 15.94
CA THR A 114 -6.25 5.71 16.32
C THR A 114 -6.63 4.84 17.52
N ASN A 115 -6.12 3.61 17.56
CA ASN A 115 -6.43 2.62 18.59
C ASN A 115 -5.56 2.73 19.87
N VAL A 116 -4.71 3.76 19.96
CA VAL A 116 -3.87 3.98 21.15
C VAL A 116 -4.64 4.67 22.28
N ARG A 117 -5.74 5.40 21.99
CA ARG A 117 -6.54 6.08 23.01
C ARG A 117 -7.61 5.14 23.61
N GLY A 118 -7.42 4.77 24.87
CA GLY A 118 -8.52 4.35 25.74
C GLY A 118 -9.32 5.57 26.21
N GLY A 119 -10.55 5.73 25.72
CA GLY A 119 -11.53 6.63 26.34
C GLY A 119 -11.96 6.09 27.71
N SER A 120 -12.41 6.99 28.59
CA SER A 120 -12.70 6.76 30.02
C SER A 120 -13.90 5.86 30.35
N SER A 121 -14.21 4.86 29.53
CA SER A 121 -15.22 3.85 29.84
C SER A 121 -14.68 2.46 29.52
N ASP A 122 -14.80 1.60 30.52
CA ASP A 122 -14.14 0.32 30.76
C ASP A 122 -14.56 -0.81 29.81
N LEU A 123 -14.56 -0.58 28.50
CA LEU A 123 -14.81 -1.59 27.48
C LEU A 123 -13.72 -1.55 26.40
N VAL A 124 -12.68 -2.34 26.70
CA VAL A 124 -11.72 -2.96 25.78
C VAL A 124 -10.46 -2.16 25.43
N ARG A 125 -9.42 -2.45 26.23
CA ARG A 125 -7.99 -2.35 25.94
C ARG A 125 -7.59 -3.06 24.61
N LYS A 126 -7.89 -2.49 23.45
CA LYS A 126 -7.22 -2.88 22.19
C LYS A 126 -6.20 -1.84 21.81
N GLY A 127 -5.17 -1.72 22.64
CA GLY A 127 -3.98 -0.96 22.29
C GLY A 127 -3.29 -1.63 21.11
N SER A 128 -3.61 -1.20 19.90
CA SER A 128 -2.89 -1.59 18.69
C SER A 128 -2.44 -0.36 17.92
N ILE A 129 -1.35 -0.52 17.19
CA ILE A 129 -0.86 0.46 16.23
C ILE A 129 -0.78 -0.27 14.90
N ASP A 130 -1.35 0.31 13.85
CA ASP A 130 -1.20 -0.24 12.51
C ASP A 130 -0.03 0.44 11.80
N LEU A 131 0.97 -0.35 11.40
CA LEU A 131 2.01 0.11 10.48
C LEU A 131 1.43 0.12 9.08
N VAL A 132 1.27 1.31 8.52
CA VAL A 132 0.91 1.51 7.12
C VAL A 132 2.19 1.59 6.31
N MET A 133 2.34 0.64 5.39
CA MET A 133 3.48 0.51 4.50
C MET A 133 3.30 1.36 3.24
N PRO A 134 4.38 1.64 2.50
CA PRO A 134 4.30 2.32 1.21
C PRO A 134 3.35 1.68 0.18
N ASP A 135 3.17 0.37 0.20
CA ASP A 135 2.23 -0.31 -0.70
C ASP A 135 0.75 -0.18 -0.26
N GLY A 136 0.50 0.55 0.84
CA GLY A 136 -0.81 0.72 1.46
C GLY A 136 -1.20 -0.42 2.39
N ASN A 137 -0.30 -1.37 2.68
CA ASN A 137 -0.60 -2.46 3.59
C ASN A 137 -0.58 -2.02 5.04
N HIS A 138 -1.59 -2.46 5.78
CA HIS A 138 -1.69 -2.24 7.21
C HIS A 138 -1.26 -3.50 7.95
N PHE A 139 -0.30 -3.34 8.87
CA PHE A 139 0.18 -4.42 9.71
C PHE A 139 -0.08 -4.08 11.18
N PRO A 140 -0.95 -4.81 11.88
CA PRO A 140 -1.28 -4.52 13.27
C PRO A 140 -0.16 -4.95 14.22
N PHE A 141 0.15 -4.09 15.18
CA PHE A 141 1.05 -4.37 16.30
C PHE A 141 0.22 -4.35 17.58
N SER A 142 0.28 -5.43 18.36
CA SER A 142 -0.49 -5.55 19.59
C SER A 142 0.33 -5.07 20.79
N ARG A 143 -0.29 -4.30 21.69
CA ARG A 143 0.32 -3.81 22.92
C ARG A 143 0.70 -4.93 23.86
N GLN A 144 1.90 -4.84 24.42
CA GLN A 144 2.49 -5.75 25.38
C GLN A 144 2.37 -5.17 26.81
N ALA A 145 2.67 -5.98 27.82
CA ALA A 145 2.59 -5.58 29.23
C ALA A 145 3.60 -4.47 29.60
N ASP A 146 4.75 -4.43 28.93
CA ASP A 146 5.80 -3.42 29.09
C ASP A 146 5.50 -2.09 28.38
N GLY A 147 4.34 -1.99 27.70
CA GLY A 147 3.92 -0.81 26.96
C GLY A 147 4.46 -0.72 25.53
N THR A 148 5.29 -1.67 25.08
CA THR A 148 5.70 -1.81 23.67
C THR A 148 4.58 -2.43 22.83
N PHE A 149 4.73 -2.42 21.51
CA PHE A 149 3.80 -3.06 20.59
C PHE A 149 4.59 -4.02 19.69
N LEU A 150 4.10 -5.25 19.54
CA LEU A 150 4.80 -6.33 18.85
C LEU A 150 3.88 -6.96 17.80
N ASN A 151 4.46 -7.31 16.65
CA ASN A 151 3.81 -8.21 15.69
C ASN A 151 4.41 -9.61 15.78
N THR A 152 3.59 -10.62 16.07
CA THR A 152 4.00 -12.03 16.13
C THR A 152 3.43 -12.88 14.99
N THR A 153 2.37 -12.41 14.34
CA THR A 153 1.54 -13.23 13.46
C THR A 153 2.01 -13.17 12.01
N ILE A 154 2.35 -11.98 11.50
CA ILE A 154 2.55 -11.75 10.07
C ILE A 154 4.02 -11.96 9.69
N PRO A 155 4.36 -12.92 8.81
CA PRO A 155 5.75 -13.29 8.52
C PRO A 155 6.66 -12.12 8.11
N SER A 156 6.17 -11.17 7.32
CA SER A 156 6.96 -10.05 6.77
C SER A 156 7.39 -9.02 7.83
N VAL A 157 6.62 -8.87 8.91
CA VAL A 157 6.87 -7.92 10.00
C VAL A 157 7.10 -8.62 11.34
N ARG A 158 7.21 -9.95 11.33
CA ARG A 158 7.28 -10.76 12.55
C ARG A 158 8.51 -10.40 13.38
N GLY A 159 8.27 -10.07 14.65
CA GLY A 159 9.31 -9.71 15.60
C GLY A 159 9.73 -8.24 15.53
N ALA A 160 9.12 -7.42 14.67
CA ALA A 160 9.28 -5.98 14.75
C ALA A 160 8.55 -5.42 15.97
N VAL A 161 9.12 -4.37 16.58
CA VAL A 161 8.63 -3.78 17.83
C VAL A 161 8.49 -2.27 17.68
N ILE A 162 7.36 -1.71 18.11
CA ILE A 162 7.16 -0.27 18.26
C ILE A 162 7.26 0.09 19.75
N SER A 163 8.08 1.10 20.06
CA SER A 163 8.35 1.55 21.43
C SER A 163 8.56 3.06 21.49
N ASN A 164 8.87 3.59 22.67
CA ASN A 164 9.20 5.00 22.90
C ASN A 164 8.15 5.97 22.33
N LEU A 165 6.87 5.70 22.63
CA LEU A 165 5.79 6.53 22.11
C LEU A 165 5.89 7.96 22.66
N THR A 166 5.81 8.93 21.77
CA THR A 166 5.70 10.35 22.10
C THR A 166 4.38 10.87 21.57
N CYS A 167 3.48 11.24 22.46
CA CYS A 167 2.12 11.60 22.10
C CYS A 167 1.85 13.09 22.27
N ILE A 168 1.06 13.62 21.36
CA ILE A 168 0.57 15.00 21.36
C ILE A 168 -0.95 14.97 21.49
N SER A 169 -1.48 15.89 22.30
CA SER A 169 -2.91 16.13 22.43
C SER A 169 -3.19 17.55 21.99
N THR A 170 -4.05 17.70 21.00
CA THR A 170 -4.50 19.00 20.49
C THR A 170 -6.02 19.09 20.59
N ILE A 171 -6.57 20.28 20.36
CA ILE A 171 -8.03 20.46 20.24
C ILE A 171 -8.62 19.66 19.07
N PHE A 172 -7.82 19.30 18.08
CA PHE A 172 -8.23 18.56 16.89
C PHE A 172 -8.07 17.04 17.04
N GLY A 173 -7.45 16.57 18.11
CA GLY A 173 -7.32 15.15 18.41
C GLY A 173 -5.99 14.77 19.07
N TYR A 174 -5.80 13.47 19.21
CA TYR A 174 -4.67 12.84 19.89
C TYR A 174 -3.88 11.97 18.91
N GLY A 175 -2.55 12.05 18.99
CA GLY A 175 -1.64 11.33 18.10
C GLY A 175 -0.39 10.88 18.80
N CYS A 176 0.16 9.73 18.41
CA CYS A 176 1.44 9.27 18.92
C CYS A 176 2.43 8.99 17.78
N GLY A 177 3.65 9.50 17.91
CA GLY A 177 4.81 8.98 17.19
C GLY A 177 5.55 7.96 18.05
N GLY A 178 6.58 7.35 17.49
CA GLY A 178 7.37 6.34 18.19
C GLY A 178 8.51 5.78 17.34
N THR A 179 9.21 4.81 17.91
CA THR A 179 10.32 4.13 17.27
C THR A 179 9.89 2.73 16.85
N LEU A 180 9.99 2.39 15.56
CA LEU A 180 9.86 1.03 15.05
C LEU A 180 11.24 0.42 14.89
N LYS A 181 11.48 -0.71 15.56
CA LYS A 181 12.70 -1.52 15.41
C LYS A 181 12.37 -2.82 14.69
N TRP A 182 12.99 -3.02 13.54
CA TRP A 182 12.89 -4.24 12.76
C TRP A 182 13.82 -5.34 13.29
N LYS A 183 13.50 -6.60 13.01
CA LYS A 183 14.29 -7.76 13.43
C LYS A 183 15.72 -7.74 12.89
N ASN A 184 15.93 -7.16 11.72
CA ASN A 184 17.25 -7.00 11.09
C ASN A 184 18.10 -5.87 11.72
N GLY A 185 17.60 -5.16 12.74
CA GLY A 185 18.30 -4.07 13.39
C GLY A 185 18.03 -2.69 12.81
N MET A 186 17.30 -2.57 11.70
CA MET A 186 16.87 -1.28 11.16
C MET A 186 15.91 -0.59 12.13
N ILE A 187 16.11 0.72 12.32
CA ILE A 187 15.29 1.56 13.17
C ILE A 187 14.62 2.61 12.31
N GLN A 188 13.34 2.87 12.57
CA GLN A 188 12.56 3.91 11.92
C GLN A 188 11.93 4.81 12.99
N GLN A 189 12.08 6.11 12.84
CA GLN A 189 11.51 7.11 13.75
C GLN A 189 10.27 7.74 13.13
N PHE A 190 9.19 7.79 13.88
CA PHE A 190 7.92 8.38 13.46
C PHE A 190 7.55 9.54 14.38
N GLN A 191 7.06 10.63 13.79
CA GLN A 191 6.57 11.78 14.55
C GLN A 191 5.08 12.00 14.30
N PRO A 192 4.30 12.33 15.36
CA PRO A 192 2.90 12.63 15.19
C PRO A 192 2.73 14.02 14.55
N VAL A 193 1.65 14.19 13.80
CA VAL A 193 1.39 15.42 13.06
C VAL A 193 0.43 16.35 13.78
N LEU A 194 0.71 17.65 13.70
CA LEU A 194 -0.19 18.70 14.14
C LEU A 194 -1.10 19.11 12.96
N GLY A 195 -2.42 18.84 13.08
CA GLY A 195 -3.43 19.25 12.09
C GLY A 195 -3.79 18.15 11.06
N GLY A 196 -5.04 18.18 10.57
CA GLY A 196 -5.55 17.31 9.51
C GLY A 196 -5.86 15.86 9.94
N GLN A 197 -4.84 15.10 10.36
CA GLN A 197 -4.97 13.69 10.77
C GLN A 197 -4.17 13.46 12.06
N PRO A 198 -4.74 13.80 13.24
CA PRO A 198 -4.01 13.73 14.50
C PRO A 198 -3.59 12.31 14.85
N TRP A 199 -4.28 11.29 14.35
CA TRP A 199 -4.00 9.88 14.61
C TRP A 199 -2.83 9.32 13.78
N ALA A 200 -2.32 10.08 12.79
CA ALA A 200 -1.23 9.67 11.92
C ALA A 200 0.13 10.15 12.45
N ALA A 201 1.12 9.25 12.41
CA ALA A 201 2.52 9.62 12.58
C ALA A 201 3.33 9.21 11.35
N PHE A 202 4.08 10.17 10.81
CA PHE A 202 4.86 9.96 9.58
C PHE A 202 6.31 9.64 9.88
N LEU A 203 6.91 8.87 8.98
CA LEU A 203 8.33 8.54 9.03
C LEU A 203 9.20 9.81 8.92
N MET A 204 10.18 9.91 9.80
CA MET A 204 11.13 11.02 9.90
C MET A 204 12.58 10.60 9.67
N SER A 205 12.97 9.41 10.09
CA SER A 205 14.30 8.88 9.77
C SER A 205 14.32 7.36 9.73
N ILE A 206 15.30 6.84 8.99
CA ILE A 206 15.62 5.42 8.89
C ILE A 206 17.09 5.28 9.24
N THR A 207 17.39 4.47 10.25
CA THR A 207 18.76 4.09 10.60
C THR A 207 18.98 2.63 10.23
N ASP A 208 19.98 2.36 9.39
CA ASP A 208 20.36 0.98 9.04
C ASP A 208 21.05 0.26 10.21
N SER A 209 21.34 -1.03 10.04
CA SER A 209 22.01 -1.84 11.07
C SER A 209 23.46 -1.42 11.35
N ASN A 210 24.06 -0.58 10.49
CA ASN A 210 25.41 -0.04 10.65
C ASN A 210 25.40 1.35 11.31
N GLY A 211 24.23 1.88 11.66
CA GLY A 211 24.08 3.21 12.26
C GLY A 211 24.06 4.36 11.26
N ASN A 212 23.98 4.07 9.95
CA ASN A 212 23.83 5.10 8.93
C ASN A 212 22.38 5.61 8.94
N GLU A 213 22.21 6.91 9.22
CA GLU A 213 20.88 7.52 9.29
C GLU A 213 20.54 8.27 7.99
N THR A 214 19.37 7.98 7.45
CA THR A 214 18.71 8.76 6.39
C THR A 214 17.57 9.55 7.03
N THR A 215 17.54 10.87 6.84
CA THR A 215 16.52 11.75 7.43
C THR A 215 15.58 12.30 6.37
N LEU A 216 14.31 12.47 6.73
CA LEU A 216 13.23 12.97 5.88
C LEU A 216 12.78 14.33 6.41
N ALA A 217 13.10 15.40 5.67
CA ALA A 217 12.53 16.71 5.93
C ALA A 217 11.13 16.78 5.31
N ARG A 218 10.19 17.40 6.02
CA ARG A 218 8.78 17.48 5.63
C ARG A 218 8.30 18.91 5.61
N ASP A 219 7.27 19.18 4.84
CA ASP A 219 6.63 20.49 4.82
C ASP A 219 5.91 20.73 6.17
N PRO A 220 6.15 21.86 6.88
CA PRO A 220 5.49 22.14 8.15
C PRO A 220 3.97 22.31 8.05
N SER A 221 3.46 22.75 6.90
CA SER A 221 2.04 22.98 6.62
C SER A 221 1.37 21.73 6.04
N PHE A 222 2.15 20.89 5.34
CA PHE A 222 1.71 19.63 4.77
C PHE A 222 2.62 18.47 5.21
N PRO A 223 2.52 17.99 6.46
CA PRO A 223 3.50 17.03 7.00
C PRO A 223 3.47 15.65 6.32
N ASN A 224 2.48 15.35 5.48
CA ASN A 224 2.50 14.20 4.60
C ASN A 224 3.51 14.33 3.44
N GLN A 225 3.90 15.55 3.07
CA GLN A 225 4.85 15.84 1.99
C GLN A 225 6.29 15.83 2.52
N ILE A 226 7.15 15.04 1.86
CA ILE A 226 8.59 15.00 2.12
C ILE A 226 9.25 16.01 1.19
N THR A 227 9.85 17.07 1.72
CA THR A 227 10.55 18.08 0.92
C THR A 227 11.98 17.69 0.63
N GLN A 228 12.63 16.94 1.53
CA GLN A 228 13.97 16.40 1.30
C GLN A 228 14.16 15.01 1.89
N VAL A 229 14.94 14.19 1.19
CA VAL A 229 15.50 12.94 1.71
C VAL A 229 17.01 13.12 1.76
N ILE A 230 17.59 13.01 2.95
CA ILE A 230 19.00 13.33 3.20
C ILE A 230 19.71 12.07 3.66
N ASP A 231 20.83 11.76 3.01
CA ASP A 231 21.65 10.61 3.30
C ASP A 231 22.60 10.84 4.51
N PRO A 232 23.29 9.79 5.00
CA PRO A 232 24.14 9.87 6.18
C PRO A 232 25.38 10.77 6.05
N VAL A 233 25.69 11.26 4.84
CA VAL A 233 26.81 12.18 4.58
C VAL A 233 26.31 13.58 4.17
N GLY A 234 25.02 13.83 4.27
CA GLY A 234 24.40 15.14 4.04
C GLY A 234 23.99 15.44 2.60
N ARG A 235 24.07 14.46 1.68
CA ARG A 235 23.56 14.63 0.32
C ARG A 235 22.06 14.45 0.31
N ALA A 236 21.35 15.28 -0.46
CA ALA A 236 19.89 15.29 -0.46
C ALA A 236 19.28 15.04 -1.84
N LEU A 237 18.11 14.41 -1.85
CA LEU A 237 17.10 14.55 -2.90
C LEU A 237 16.09 15.59 -2.44
N SER A 238 15.85 16.62 -3.25
CA SER A 238 14.80 17.62 -3.01
C SER A 238 13.58 17.30 -3.86
N LEU A 239 12.40 17.37 -3.26
CA LEU A 239 11.13 17.05 -3.90
C LEU A 239 10.26 18.32 -3.93
N THR A 240 9.62 18.58 -5.07
CA THR A 240 8.65 19.68 -5.23
C THR A 240 7.27 19.12 -5.50
N TYR A 241 6.23 19.87 -5.13
CA TYR A 241 4.84 19.43 -5.24
C TYR A 241 3.98 20.42 -6.01
N ASP A 242 2.87 19.94 -6.58
CA ASP A 242 1.77 20.78 -7.05
C ASP A 242 0.71 21.01 -5.97
N ASP A 243 -0.29 21.84 -6.28
CA ASP A 243 -1.40 22.18 -5.38
C ASP A 243 -2.26 20.96 -4.99
N SER A 244 -2.16 19.85 -5.74
CA SER A 244 -2.83 18.59 -5.44
C SER A 244 -1.95 17.64 -4.60
N SER A 245 -0.84 18.14 -4.02
CA SER A 245 0.12 17.36 -3.24
C SER A 245 0.79 16.21 -4.01
N ARG A 246 0.98 16.38 -5.32
CA ARG A 246 1.70 15.41 -6.18
C ARG A 246 3.09 15.94 -6.53
N ILE A 247 4.08 15.07 -6.56
CA ILE A 247 5.49 15.39 -6.80
C ILE A 247 5.69 15.84 -8.25
N THR A 248 6.07 17.09 -8.47
CA THR A 248 6.35 17.63 -9.81
C THR A 248 7.81 17.46 -10.24
N SER A 249 8.74 17.40 -9.28
CA SER A 249 10.15 17.15 -9.58
C SER A 249 10.89 16.52 -8.41
N ILE A 250 11.96 15.80 -8.74
CA ILE A 250 12.96 15.33 -7.79
C ILE A 250 14.34 15.72 -8.31
N THR A 251 15.11 16.42 -7.49
CA THR A 251 16.44 16.92 -7.86
C THR A 251 17.49 16.43 -6.88
N ASP A 252 18.60 15.88 -7.38
CA ASP A 252 19.73 15.50 -6.53
C ASP A 252 20.69 16.66 -6.25
N ALA A 253 21.66 16.42 -5.37
CA ALA A 253 22.62 17.42 -4.92
C ALA A 253 23.54 17.97 -6.03
N ILE A 254 23.65 17.30 -7.18
CA ILE A 254 24.46 17.77 -8.32
C ILE A 254 23.60 18.38 -9.44
N GLY A 255 22.29 18.50 -9.21
CA GLY A 255 21.35 19.14 -10.13
C GLY A 255 20.75 18.21 -11.19
N ARG A 256 20.89 16.88 -11.08
CA ARG A 256 20.12 15.96 -11.92
C ARG A 256 18.67 15.99 -11.47
N THR A 257 17.75 16.23 -12.40
CA THR A 257 16.33 16.42 -12.11
C THR A 257 15.48 15.45 -12.91
N VAL A 258 14.57 14.78 -12.23
CA VAL A 258 13.46 14.02 -12.84
C VAL A 258 12.19 14.81 -12.69
N GLN A 259 11.40 14.93 -13.75
CA GLN A 259 10.16 15.72 -13.79
C GLN A 259 8.95 14.84 -14.05
N TYR A 260 7.81 15.21 -13.49
CA TYR A 260 6.57 14.45 -13.57
C TYR A 260 5.43 15.34 -14.05
N THR A 261 4.58 14.78 -14.91
CA THR A 261 3.33 15.44 -15.30
C THR A 261 2.14 14.52 -15.00
N TYR A 262 0.96 15.13 -14.92
CA TYR A 262 -0.28 14.44 -14.57
C TYR A 262 -1.38 14.79 -15.56
N ASN A 263 -2.26 13.83 -15.84
CA ASN A 263 -3.45 14.09 -16.63
C ASN A 263 -4.58 14.71 -15.76
N SER A 264 -5.70 15.03 -16.41
CA SER A 264 -6.88 15.62 -15.76
C SER A 264 -7.57 14.70 -14.74
N GLN A 265 -7.36 13.38 -14.84
CA GLN A 265 -7.87 12.40 -13.88
C GLN A 265 -6.97 12.26 -12.65
N GLY A 266 -5.79 12.88 -12.67
CA GLY A 266 -4.84 12.83 -11.59
C GLY A 266 -3.96 11.59 -11.55
N THR A 267 -3.87 10.85 -12.65
CA THR A 267 -2.85 9.82 -12.84
C THR A 267 -1.59 10.40 -13.50
N LEU A 268 -0.45 9.77 -13.26
CA LEU A 268 0.84 10.13 -13.84
C LEU A 268 0.78 10.04 -15.36
N ALA A 269 1.06 11.12 -16.09
CA ALA A 269 1.06 11.11 -17.54
C ALA A 269 2.48 10.85 -18.09
N THR A 270 3.49 11.58 -17.60
CA THR A 270 4.86 11.44 -18.08
C THR A 270 5.88 11.52 -16.95
N VAL A 271 7.04 10.92 -17.22
CA VAL A 271 8.26 11.05 -16.43
C VAL A 271 9.38 11.43 -17.38
N THR A 272 10.03 12.55 -17.12
CA THR A 272 11.22 12.97 -17.85
C THR A 272 12.43 12.70 -16.97
N ASP A 273 13.30 11.78 -17.38
CA ASP A 273 14.54 11.45 -16.65
C ASP A 273 15.58 12.59 -16.71
N GLU A 274 16.70 12.43 -16.00
CA GLU A 274 17.75 13.45 -15.94
C GLU A 274 18.45 13.73 -17.29
N ALA A 275 18.32 12.81 -18.25
CA ALA A 275 18.89 12.92 -19.59
C ALA A 275 17.88 13.53 -20.59
N GLY A 276 16.66 13.84 -20.15
CA GLY A 276 15.58 14.36 -20.98
C GLY A 276 14.75 13.28 -21.68
N GLY A 277 14.98 12.00 -21.38
CA GLY A 277 14.20 10.88 -21.87
C GLY A 277 12.80 10.87 -21.27
N VAL A 278 11.76 10.83 -22.11
CA VAL A 278 10.36 10.87 -21.66
C VAL A 278 9.76 9.48 -21.69
N THR A 279 9.32 8.98 -20.54
CA THR A 279 8.45 7.81 -20.43
C THR A 279 7.01 8.25 -20.24
N SER A 280 6.10 7.73 -21.06
CA SER A 280 4.67 8.06 -21.03
C SER A 280 3.83 6.90 -20.51
N TYR A 281 2.75 7.22 -19.81
CA TYR A 281 1.85 6.26 -19.18
C TYR A 281 0.42 6.53 -19.61
N THR A 282 -0.33 5.49 -19.96
CA THR A 282 -1.75 5.60 -20.30
C THR A 282 -2.61 4.78 -19.36
N TYR A 283 -3.87 5.21 -19.19
CA TYR A 283 -4.81 4.60 -18.25
C TYR A 283 -6.17 4.45 -18.90
N ASP A 284 -6.95 3.49 -18.44
CA ASP A 284 -8.35 3.37 -18.80
C ASP A 284 -9.23 4.30 -17.95
N SER A 285 -10.54 4.28 -18.20
CA SER A 285 -11.53 5.10 -17.48
C SER A 285 -11.64 4.80 -15.98
N GLN A 286 -11.04 3.70 -15.51
CA GLN A 286 -10.99 3.29 -14.11
C GLN A 286 -9.63 3.57 -13.47
N ASN A 287 -8.78 4.38 -14.12
CA ASN A 287 -7.42 4.72 -13.68
C ASN A 287 -6.48 3.51 -13.55
N ARG A 288 -6.71 2.44 -14.33
CA ARG A 288 -5.84 1.26 -14.38
C ARG A 288 -4.80 1.47 -15.48
N LEU A 289 -3.51 1.21 -15.20
CA LEU A 289 -2.42 1.43 -16.15
C LEU A 289 -2.56 0.50 -17.36
N VAL A 290 -2.76 1.07 -18.54
CA VAL A 290 -2.95 0.35 -19.81
C VAL A 290 -1.62 0.18 -20.52
N SER A 291 -0.81 1.23 -20.69
CA SER A 291 0.46 1.10 -21.41
C SER A 291 1.59 1.96 -20.85
N ILE A 292 2.82 1.54 -21.14
CA ILE A 292 4.03 2.32 -20.88
C ILE A 292 4.87 2.39 -22.16
N THR A 293 5.20 3.62 -22.56
CA THR A 293 6.02 3.91 -23.74
C THR A 293 7.31 4.62 -23.31
N ASP A 294 8.46 4.10 -23.73
CA ASP A 294 9.77 4.66 -23.40
C ASP A 294 10.14 5.88 -24.26
N ALA A 295 11.29 6.48 -23.97
CA ALA A 295 11.80 7.67 -24.68
C ALA A 295 12.12 7.44 -26.18
N ARG A 296 12.22 6.17 -26.61
CA ARG A 296 12.42 5.79 -28.02
C ARG A 296 11.09 5.54 -28.72
N ASN A 297 9.98 5.88 -28.06
CA ASN A 297 8.62 5.64 -28.53
C ASN A 297 8.29 4.14 -28.66
N VAL A 298 8.94 3.29 -27.86
CA VAL A 298 8.66 1.86 -27.80
C VAL A 298 7.70 1.58 -26.64
N THR A 299 6.49 1.13 -26.98
CA THR A 299 5.56 0.59 -25.98
C THR A 299 6.03 -0.80 -25.58
N TYR A 300 6.54 -0.93 -24.36
CA TYR A 300 7.12 -2.18 -23.88
C TYR A 300 6.23 -2.97 -22.92
N LEU A 301 5.10 -2.38 -22.55
CA LEU A 301 4.12 -2.99 -21.68
C LEU A 301 2.73 -2.50 -22.07
N GLU A 302 1.82 -3.42 -22.37
CA GLU A 302 0.39 -3.15 -22.51
C GLU A 302 -0.41 -4.16 -21.69
N ASN A 303 -1.35 -3.71 -20.88
CA ASN A 303 -2.22 -4.53 -20.06
C ASN A 303 -3.66 -4.50 -20.59
N THR A 304 -4.31 -5.66 -20.58
CA THR A 304 -5.76 -5.79 -20.68
C THR A 304 -6.31 -6.32 -19.37
N TYR A 305 -7.39 -5.74 -18.90
CA TYR A 305 -8.02 -6.10 -17.63
C TYR A 305 -9.35 -6.82 -17.82
N ASP A 306 -9.70 -7.68 -16.88
CA ASP A 306 -11.05 -8.22 -16.77
C ASP A 306 -12.01 -7.25 -16.07
N GLU A 307 -13.28 -7.65 -15.95
CA GLU A 307 -14.33 -6.86 -15.30
C GLU A 307 -14.07 -6.61 -13.80
N SER A 308 -13.24 -7.45 -13.17
CA SER A 308 -12.83 -7.32 -11.77
C SER A 308 -11.54 -6.49 -11.61
N GLY A 309 -10.97 -5.98 -12.70
CA GLY A 309 -9.73 -5.20 -12.72
C GLY A 309 -8.46 -5.97 -12.45
N ARG A 310 -8.49 -7.28 -12.71
CA ARG A 310 -7.28 -8.13 -12.75
C ARG A 310 -6.70 -8.13 -14.15
N VAL A 311 -5.38 -8.19 -14.28
CA VAL A 311 -4.73 -8.30 -15.60
C VAL A 311 -5.07 -9.66 -16.20
N MET A 312 -5.72 -9.65 -17.37
CA MET A 312 -6.04 -10.84 -18.15
C MET A 312 -4.99 -11.09 -19.24
N LYS A 313 -4.35 -10.04 -19.74
CA LYS A 313 -3.33 -10.12 -20.79
C LYS A 313 -2.27 -9.03 -20.59
N GLN A 314 -1.01 -9.37 -20.83
CA GLN A 314 0.09 -8.42 -20.91
C GLN A 314 0.92 -8.67 -22.18
N ASP A 315 1.09 -7.64 -22.99
CA ASP A 315 1.94 -7.64 -24.17
C ASP A 315 3.28 -6.94 -23.85
N THR A 316 4.39 -7.51 -24.34
CA THR A 316 5.75 -6.98 -24.16
C THR A 316 6.36 -6.51 -25.48
N ALA A 317 7.36 -5.62 -25.42
CA ALA A 317 8.00 -5.03 -26.61
C ALA A 317 8.57 -6.05 -27.61
N ASP A 318 8.94 -7.25 -27.18
CA ASP A 318 9.48 -8.33 -28.02
C ASP A 318 8.40 -9.20 -28.67
N GLY A 319 7.12 -8.80 -28.57
CA GLY A 319 5.97 -9.56 -29.07
C GLY A 319 5.61 -10.76 -28.19
N GLY A 320 6.21 -10.87 -27.01
CA GLY A 320 5.78 -11.80 -25.98
C GLY A 320 4.38 -11.44 -25.48
N VAL A 321 3.57 -12.48 -25.24
CA VAL A 321 2.24 -12.32 -24.67
C VAL A 321 2.12 -13.22 -23.46
N MET A 322 1.75 -12.62 -22.32
CA MET A 322 1.36 -13.33 -21.11
C MET A 322 -0.15 -13.24 -20.95
N SER A 323 -0.82 -14.38 -20.91
CA SER A 323 -2.25 -14.47 -20.66
C SER A 323 -2.51 -15.09 -19.30
N PHE A 324 -3.44 -14.51 -18.56
CA PHE A 324 -3.81 -14.91 -17.21
C PHE A 324 -5.27 -15.32 -17.17
N SER A 325 -5.54 -16.53 -16.71
CA SER A 325 -6.89 -17.03 -16.48
C SER A 325 -7.08 -17.38 -15.01
N TYR A 326 -8.10 -16.79 -14.39
CA TYR A 326 -8.39 -16.93 -12.96
C TYR A 326 -9.66 -17.76 -12.78
N THR A 327 -9.53 -19.00 -12.32
CA THR A 327 -10.67 -19.88 -12.03
C THR A 327 -10.96 -19.89 -10.54
N PRO A 328 -12.17 -19.47 -10.09
CA PRO A 328 -12.56 -19.63 -8.71
C PRO A 328 -12.78 -21.12 -8.39
N LEU A 329 -12.05 -21.62 -7.40
CA LEU A 329 -12.09 -23.01 -6.94
C LEU A 329 -12.26 -22.99 -5.42
N ASN A 330 -13.44 -23.33 -4.90
CA ASN A 330 -13.71 -23.49 -3.46
C ASN A 330 -13.07 -22.40 -2.56
N SER A 331 -13.38 -21.13 -2.83
CA SER A 331 -12.84 -19.94 -2.12
C SER A 331 -11.34 -19.61 -2.35
N GLN A 332 -10.66 -20.34 -3.24
CA GLN A 332 -9.31 -20.06 -3.74
C GLN A 332 -9.36 -19.69 -5.23
N VAL A 333 -8.40 -18.88 -5.69
CA VAL A 333 -8.24 -18.59 -7.13
C VAL A 333 -7.10 -19.45 -7.63
N SER A 334 -7.39 -20.33 -8.61
CA SER A 334 -6.36 -21.01 -9.39
C SER A 334 -6.04 -20.15 -10.60
N THR A 335 -4.75 -19.94 -10.88
CA THR A 335 -4.31 -19.12 -12.01
C THR A 335 -3.52 -19.96 -12.99
N THR A 336 -3.91 -19.89 -14.26
CA THR A 336 -3.11 -20.41 -15.36
C THR A 336 -2.42 -19.24 -16.05
N VAL A 337 -1.09 -19.27 -16.11
CA VAL A 337 -0.27 -18.32 -16.87
C VAL A 337 0.20 -19.00 -18.14
N THR A 338 -0.24 -18.49 -19.29
CA THR A 338 0.22 -18.96 -20.60
C THR A 338 1.14 -17.91 -21.18
N VAL A 339 2.38 -18.29 -21.46
CA VAL A 339 3.36 -17.43 -22.14
C VAL A 339 3.52 -17.93 -23.56
N SER A 340 3.20 -17.09 -24.54
CA SER A 340 3.53 -17.33 -25.94
C SER A 340 4.60 -16.35 -26.36
N ALA A 341 5.73 -16.86 -26.86
CA ALA A 341 6.72 -16.05 -27.54
C ALA A 341 6.21 -15.66 -28.94
N ALA A 342 6.69 -14.55 -29.47
CA ALA A 342 6.52 -14.23 -30.87
C ALA A 342 6.94 -15.45 -31.70
N ALA A 343 6.08 -15.91 -32.61
CA ALA A 343 6.49 -16.87 -33.61
C ALA A 343 7.70 -16.24 -34.33
N SER A 344 8.86 -16.89 -34.24
CA SER A 344 10.03 -16.42 -34.99
C SER A 344 9.60 -16.31 -36.44
N ALA A 345 9.58 -15.10 -36.98
CA ALA A 345 9.47 -14.91 -38.42
C ALA A 345 10.72 -15.59 -39.01
N ALA A 346 10.56 -16.83 -39.42
CA ALA A 346 11.54 -17.55 -40.22
C ALA A 346 11.63 -16.79 -41.54
N SER A 347 12.70 -16.00 -41.69
CA SER A 347 13.11 -15.39 -42.95
C SER A 347 13.64 -16.44 -43.91
#